data_AF-A0A3R6FQQ0-F1
#
_entry.id   AF-A0A3R6FQQ0-F1
#
_cell.length_a   1.000
_cell.length_b   1.000
_cell.length_c   1.000
_cell.angle_alpha   90.00
_cell.angle_beta   90.00
_cell.angle_gamma   90.00
#
_symmetry.space_group_name_H-M   'P 1'
#
loop_
_entity.id
_entity.type
_entity.pdbx_description
1 polymer ?
#
loop_
_entity_poly.entity_id
_entity_poly.type
_entity_poly.pdbx_seq_one_letter_code
_entity_poly.pdbx_strand_id
1 'polypeptide(L)'
;MTEVFCQKYTDCASCPHYQKQLFKYRSYPKGMLIPRERCSQNTIYFLVSGRVQVDSEEHPGTVFHDGQFIMQPIGSRVEFHILEATECILYLFETPQTICGDRFKKGLELAKDSTLSSTVMDMYFPLRLFINGLKMYLNNELLCAEFLQAKQTELYFLLNCYYPIKDIAAFYAPIYRYSKTFRYFVMQNYLKAKDVETFAQLGGYSTPTFRRLFKETFGEPAYQWMVKKKSQDIYADLTTTQISISEICYKFGFESLSNFSHFCRANFGKSPRAIRTESKENV
;
A
#
# COMPACT_ATOMS: atom_id res chain seq x y z
N MET A 1 -29.42 -17.97 -19.17
CA MET A 1 -29.19 -17.87 -17.72
C MET A 1 -29.44 -16.43 -17.33
N THR A 2 -30.51 -16.16 -16.61
CA THR A 2 -30.72 -14.86 -15.95
C THR A 2 -29.51 -14.57 -15.07
N GLU A 3 -28.81 -13.47 -15.33
CA GLU A 3 -27.76 -12.97 -14.43
C GLU A 3 -28.37 -12.79 -13.05
N VAL A 4 -28.03 -13.69 -12.13
CA VAL A 4 -28.35 -13.52 -10.72
C VAL A 4 -27.51 -12.34 -10.26
N PHE A 5 -28.12 -11.15 -10.19
CA PHE A 5 -27.46 -9.99 -9.61
C PHE A 5 -27.05 -10.34 -8.18
N CYS A 6 -25.73 -10.29 -7.93
CA CYS A 6 -25.19 -10.54 -6.60
C CYS A 6 -25.66 -9.42 -5.67
N GLN A 7 -26.68 -9.69 -4.87
CA GLN A 7 -27.21 -8.74 -3.90
C GLN A 7 -26.30 -8.71 -2.68
N LYS A 8 -25.72 -7.54 -2.38
CA LYS A 8 -24.95 -7.32 -1.16
C LYS A 8 -25.90 -7.22 0.02
N TYR A 9 -25.81 -8.16 0.96
CA TYR A 9 -26.67 -8.22 2.15
C TYR A 9 -26.05 -7.54 3.40
N THR A 10 -24.76 -7.19 3.36
CA THR A 10 -24.03 -6.61 4.49
C THR A 10 -23.41 -5.28 4.07
N ASP A 11 -23.74 -4.20 4.78
CA ASP A 11 -23.15 -2.89 4.55
C ASP A 11 -21.86 -2.70 5.35
N CYS A 12 -20.72 -2.64 4.64
CA CYS A 12 -19.42 -2.38 5.24
C CYS A 12 -19.15 -0.89 5.48
N ALA A 13 -20.01 0.03 5.03
CA ALA A 13 -19.80 1.48 5.17
C ALA A 13 -19.77 1.94 6.64
N SER A 14 -20.41 1.19 7.54
CA SER A 14 -20.46 1.46 8.98
C SER A 14 -19.34 0.77 9.79
N CYS A 15 -18.43 0.05 9.13
CA CYS A 15 -17.43 -0.77 9.81
C CYS A 15 -16.28 0.07 10.41
N PRO A 16 -15.94 -0.07 11.71
CA PRO A 16 -14.80 0.64 12.31
C PRO A 16 -13.44 0.21 11.75
N HIS A 17 -13.36 -0.94 11.06
CA HIS A 17 -12.17 -1.43 10.36
C HIS A 17 -12.07 -0.93 8.91
N TYR A 18 -12.82 0.08 8.50
CA TYR A 18 -12.85 0.53 7.12
C TYR A 18 -11.50 1.13 6.65
N GLN A 19 -10.80 0.44 5.75
CA GLN A 19 -9.54 0.92 5.14
C GLN A 19 -9.80 1.50 3.74
N LYS A 20 -9.81 2.83 3.62
CA LYS A 20 -10.16 3.56 2.38
C LYS A 20 -9.19 3.41 1.19
N GLN A 21 -8.05 2.73 1.27
CA GLN A 21 -6.93 3.11 0.39
C GLN A 21 -6.07 2.01 -0.26
N LEU A 22 -6.30 0.72 -0.03
CA LEU A 22 -5.44 -0.33 -0.62
C LEU A 22 -5.66 -0.48 -2.14
N PHE A 23 -6.91 -0.60 -2.56
CA PHE A 23 -7.28 -0.74 -3.97
C PHE A 23 -8.27 0.34 -4.38
N LYS A 24 -8.14 0.86 -5.60
CA LYS A 24 -9.07 1.83 -6.18
C LYS A 24 -9.46 1.41 -7.59
N TYR A 25 -10.75 1.44 -7.87
CA TYR A 25 -11.26 1.37 -9.24
C TYR A 25 -11.36 2.78 -9.84
N ARG A 26 -11.00 2.91 -11.11
CA ARG A 26 -11.11 4.16 -11.88
C ARG A 26 -11.58 3.86 -13.30
N SER A 27 -12.39 4.76 -13.82
CA SER A 27 -12.82 4.78 -15.21
C SER A 27 -12.57 6.16 -15.79
N TYR A 28 -11.98 6.22 -16.98
CA TYR A 28 -11.62 7.46 -17.64
C TYR A 28 -12.11 7.45 -19.09
N PRO A 29 -12.74 8.54 -19.57
CA PRO A 29 -13.14 8.66 -20.96
C PRO A 29 -11.92 8.87 -21.86
N LYS A 30 -12.06 8.45 -23.13
CA LYS A 30 -11.07 8.70 -24.17
C LYS A 30 -10.75 10.20 -24.30
N GLY A 31 -9.47 10.51 -24.49
CA GLY A 31 -8.97 11.87 -24.70
C GLY A 31 -8.70 12.64 -23.40
N MET A 32 -8.99 12.06 -22.23
CA MET A 32 -8.69 12.71 -20.96
C MET A 32 -7.18 12.77 -20.72
N LEU A 33 -6.71 13.96 -20.32
CA LEU A 33 -5.37 14.17 -19.79
C LEU A 33 -5.45 14.18 -18.26
N ILE A 34 -4.82 13.21 -17.61
CA ILE A 34 -4.63 13.23 -16.16
C ILE A 34 -3.32 14.00 -15.93
N PRO A 35 -3.39 15.19 -15.30
CA PRO A 35 -2.26 16.10 -15.21
C PRO A 35 -1.10 15.48 -14.44
N ARG A 36 0.10 16.01 -14.68
CA ARG A 36 1.30 15.55 -14.01
C ARG A 36 1.24 15.75 -12.49
N GLU A 37 0.97 14.68 -11.76
CA GLU A 37 0.84 14.68 -10.30
C GLU A 37 1.91 13.83 -9.63
N ARG A 38 2.24 14.18 -8.39
CA ARG A 38 3.21 13.43 -7.59
C ARG A 38 2.52 12.26 -6.89
N CYS A 39 3.00 11.04 -7.15
CA CYS A 39 2.55 9.83 -6.46
C CYS A 39 2.79 9.96 -4.94
N SER A 40 1.72 9.91 -4.15
CA SER A 40 1.81 9.90 -2.68
C SER A 40 2.18 8.53 -2.11
N GLN A 41 1.95 7.44 -2.85
CA GLN A 41 2.30 6.06 -2.49
C GLN A 41 2.88 5.34 -3.70
N ASN A 42 3.58 4.21 -3.48
CA ASN A 42 3.87 3.32 -4.60
C ASN A 42 2.54 2.81 -5.13
N THR A 43 2.36 2.86 -6.45
CA THR A 43 1.11 2.51 -7.10
C THR A 43 1.38 1.54 -8.24
N ILE A 44 0.71 0.39 -8.24
CA ILE A 44 0.62 -0.46 -9.42
C ILE A 44 -0.69 -0.16 -10.14
N TYR A 45 -0.60 0.12 -11.44
CA TYR A 45 -1.74 0.38 -12.30
C TYR A 45 -2.01 -0.86 -13.15
N PHE A 46 -3.12 -1.54 -12.90
CA PHE A 46 -3.59 -2.67 -13.71
C PHE A 46 -4.65 -2.18 -14.69
N LEU A 47 -4.39 -2.30 -15.99
CA LEU A 47 -5.35 -1.90 -17.02
C LEU A 47 -6.31 -3.05 -17.30
N VAL A 48 -7.59 -2.84 -16.97
CA VAL A 48 -8.65 -3.82 -17.23
C VAL A 48 -9.11 -3.74 -18.68
N SER A 49 -9.23 -2.52 -19.19
CA SER A 49 -9.65 -2.22 -20.57
C SER A 49 -9.04 -0.90 -21.06
N GLY A 50 -8.95 -0.76 -22.38
CA GLY A 50 -8.49 0.46 -23.05
C GLY A 50 -6.98 0.52 -23.25
N ARG A 51 -6.48 1.74 -23.48
CA ARG A 51 -5.10 2.01 -23.85
C ARG A 51 -4.67 3.38 -23.36
N VAL A 52 -3.50 3.43 -22.71
CA VAL A 52 -3.02 4.63 -22.03
C VAL A 52 -1.55 4.87 -22.38
N GLN A 53 -1.21 6.13 -22.64
CA GLN A 53 0.18 6.58 -22.63
C GLN A 53 0.50 7.19 -21.26
N VAL A 54 1.63 6.81 -20.68
CA VAL A 54 2.15 7.35 -19.44
C VAL A 54 3.43 8.15 -19.73
N ASP A 55 3.61 9.25 -19.02
CA ASP A 55 4.85 10.02 -19.02
C ASP A 55 5.35 10.19 -17.58
N SER A 56 6.46 9.55 -17.26
CA SER A 56 7.21 9.72 -16.01
C SER A 56 8.70 9.45 -16.25
N GLU A 57 9.55 9.66 -15.22
CA GLU A 57 10.97 9.29 -15.32
C GLU A 57 11.17 7.79 -15.56
N GLU A 58 10.28 6.97 -15.01
CA GLU A 58 10.30 5.51 -15.12
C GLU A 58 9.73 5.01 -16.46
N HIS A 59 8.76 5.75 -17.00
CA HIS A 59 8.02 5.39 -18.21
C HIS A 59 7.87 6.59 -19.15
N PRO A 60 8.95 7.06 -19.81
CA PRO A 60 8.90 8.21 -20.71
C PRO A 60 8.14 7.85 -22.01
N GLY A 61 6.93 8.41 -22.15
CA GLY A 61 6.09 8.23 -23.35
C GLY A 61 5.64 6.78 -23.59
N THR A 62 5.68 5.94 -22.56
CA THR A 62 5.36 4.51 -22.67
C THR A 62 3.87 4.30 -22.86
N VAL A 63 3.49 3.42 -23.78
CA VAL A 63 2.08 3.03 -24.00
C VAL A 63 1.87 1.62 -23.47
N PHE A 64 0.78 1.43 -22.72
CA PHE A 64 0.34 0.11 -22.26
C PHE A 64 -1.18 -0.03 -22.45
N HIS A 65 -1.63 -1.27 -22.59
CA HIS A 65 -3.00 -1.60 -22.99
C HIS A 65 -3.64 -2.62 -22.04
N ASP A 66 -4.88 -3.00 -22.37
CA ASP A 66 -5.67 -3.93 -21.57
C ASP A 66 -4.86 -5.19 -21.26
N GLY A 67 -5.00 -5.68 -20.04
CA GLY A 67 -4.26 -6.85 -19.64
C GLY A 67 -2.81 -6.60 -19.25
N GLN A 68 -2.35 -5.35 -19.22
CA GLN A 68 -1.00 -4.99 -18.80
C GLN A 68 -1.02 -4.15 -17.53
N PHE A 69 0.14 -4.08 -16.88
CA PHE A 69 0.32 -3.29 -15.68
C PHE A 69 1.71 -2.69 -15.57
N ILE A 70 1.78 -1.56 -14.87
CA ILE A 70 3.01 -0.81 -14.61
C ILE A 70 3.11 -0.44 -13.13
N MET A 71 4.32 -0.15 -12.66
CA MET A 71 4.59 0.38 -11.33
C MET A 71 5.04 1.83 -11.41
N GLN A 72 4.43 2.70 -10.60
CA GLN A 72 4.93 4.03 -10.31
C GLN A 72 5.35 4.15 -8.85
N PRO A 73 6.62 4.47 -8.59
CA PRO A 73 7.11 4.57 -7.24
C PRO A 73 6.64 5.86 -6.56
N ILE A 74 6.70 5.83 -5.25
CA ILE A 74 6.38 6.95 -4.38
C ILE A 74 7.25 8.17 -4.73
N GLY A 75 6.61 9.32 -4.93
CA GLY A 75 7.30 10.56 -5.31
C GLY A 75 7.54 10.74 -6.81
N SER A 76 7.31 9.72 -7.65
CA SER A 76 7.32 9.90 -9.11
C SER A 76 6.26 10.92 -9.53
N ARG A 77 6.58 11.71 -10.57
CA ARG A 77 5.66 12.68 -11.18
C ARG A 77 5.15 12.11 -12.49
N VAL A 78 3.90 11.66 -12.48
CA VAL A 78 3.31 10.90 -13.57
C VAL A 78 2.16 11.67 -14.22
N GLU A 79 2.14 11.68 -15.54
CA GLU A 79 1.05 12.18 -16.38
C GLU A 79 0.47 11.00 -17.18
N PHE A 80 -0.84 10.98 -17.42
CA PHE A 80 -1.48 9.95 -18.24
C PHE A 80 -2.33 10.57 -19.34
N HIS A 81 -2.19 10.05 -20.55
CA HIS A 81 -3.00 10.41 -21.71
C HIS A 81 -3.86 9.19 -22.05
N ILE A 82 -5.18 9.33 -21.90
CA ILE A 82 -6.14 8.25 -22.10
C ILE A 82 -6.45 8.13 -23.60
N LEU A 83 -5.82 7.17 -24.29
CA LEU A 83 -5.92 7.02 -25.75
C LEU A 83 -7.23 6.34 -26.17
N GLU A 84 -7.76 5.46 -25.33
CA GLU A 84 -9.04 4.77 -25.46
C GLU A 84 -9.79 4.81 -24.12
N ALA A 85 -11.11 4.64 -24.12
CA ALA A 85 -11.86 4.59 -22.87
C ALA A 85 -11.30 3.48 -21.97
N THR A 86 -10.93 3.84 -20.75
CA THR A 86 -10.09 2.99 -19.90
C THR A 86 -10.75 2.71 -18.56
N GLU A 87 -10.66 1.47 -18.12
CA GLU A 87 -10.92 1.06 -16.75
C GLU A 87 -9.65 0.48 -16.13
N CYS A 88 -9.35 0.85 -14.89
CA CYS A 88 -8.16 0.37 -14.20
C CYS A 88 -8.37 0.14 -12.71
N ILE A 89 -7.55 -0.76 -12.19
CA ILE A 89 -7.39 -1.00 -10.75
C ILE A 89 -6.03 -0.44 -10.33
N LEU A 90 -6.04 0.40 -9.31
CA LEU A 90 -4.84 0.95 -8.70
C LEU A 90 -4.63 0.23 -7.38
N TYR A 91 -3.44 -0.33 -7.18
CA TYR A 91 -3.02 -0.87 -5.90
C TYR A 91 -1.98 0.05 -5.26
N LEU A 92 -2.29 0.59 -4.08
CA LEU A 92 -1.47 1.58 -3.38
C LEU A 92 -0.84 0.97 -2.13
N PHE A 93 0.47 1.18 -1.98
CA PHE A 93 1.23 0.66 -0.84
C PHE A 93 2.47 1.51 -0.53
N GLU A 94 2.94 1.44 0.71
CA GLU A 94 4.12 2.19 1.16
C GLU A 94 5.41 1.38 0.97
N THR A 95 5.36 0.07 1.26
CA THR A 95 6.49 -0.84 1.13
C THR A 95 6.05 -2.14 0.47
N PRO A 96 6.87 -2.73 -0.42
CA PRO A 96 6.61 -4.07 -0.90
C PRO A 96 6.56 -5.04 0.29
N GLN A 97 5.46 -5.77 0.45
CA GLN A 97 5.35 -6.79 1.48
C GLN A 97 6.14 -8.03 1.08
N THR A 98 6.72 -8.69 2.08
CA THR A 98 7.57 -9.87 1.88
C THR A 98 6.79 -11.13 2.20
N ILE A 99 6.49 -11.96 1.18
CA ILE A 99 5.97 -13.32 1.40
C ILE A 99 7.12 -14.32 1.58
N CYS A 100 8.19 -14.17 0.78
CA CYS A 100 9.37 -15.02 0.84
C CYS A 100 10.61 -14.12 0.98
N GLY A 101 11.21 -14.08 2.17
CA GLY A 101 12.36 -13.23 2.47
C GLY A 101 13.54 -13.47 1.53
N ASP A 102 13.81 -14.72 1.16
CA ASP A 102 14.95 -15.07 0.30
C ASP A 102 14.73 -14.67 -1.16
N ARG A 103 13.52 -14.90 -1.69
CA ARG A 103 13.14 -14.44 -3.02
C ARG A 103 13.16 -12.92 -3.11
N PHE A 104 12.66 -12.24 -2.08
CA PHE A 104 12.68 -10.78 -1.99
C PHE A 104 14.11 -10.24 -1.95
N LYS A 105 14.98 -10.77 -1.08
CA LYS A 105 16.40 -10.38 -1.02
C LYS A 105 17.10 -10.58 -2.36
N LYS A 106 16.87 -11.71 -3.03
CA LYS A 106 17.45 -11.98 -4.35
C LYS A 106 16.93 -11.01 -5.42
N GLY A 107 15.64 -10.68 -5.40
CA GLY A 107 15.06 -9.67 -6.27
C GLY A 107 15.64 -8.27 -6.00
N LEU A 108 15.83 -7.92 -4.74
CA LEU A 108 16.44 -6.65 -4.32
C LEU A 108 17.88 -6.52 -4.84
N GLU A 109 18.71 -7.57 -4.70
CA GLU A 109 20.08 -7.54 -5.25
C GLU A 109 20.07 -7.39 -6.77
N LEU A 110 19.22 -8.14 -7.48
CA LEU A 110 19.10 -8.03 -8.94
C LEU A 110 18.66 -6.63 -9.40
N ALA A 111 17.80 -5.97 -8.61
CA ALA A 111 17.28 -4.65 -8.96
C ALA A 111 18.30 -3.52 -8.72
N LYS A 112 19.25 -3.67 -7.77
CA LYS A 112 20.32 -2.68 -7.54
C LYS A 112 21.20 -2.45 -8.76
N ASP A 113 21.45 -3.52 -9.52
CA ASP A 113 22.32 -3.49 -10.70
C ASP A 113 21.53 -3.28 -12.00
N SER A 114 20.20 -3.16 -11.93
CA SER A 114 19.35 -2.98 -13.10
C SER A 114 19.38 -1.54 -13.62
N THR A 115 19.50 -1.38 -14.94
CA THR A 115 19.30 -0.09 -15.59
C THR A 115 17.81 0.25 -15.59
N LEU A 116 17.48 1.52 -15.35
CA LEU A 116 16.10 1.97 -15.38
C LEU A 116 15.57 1.81 -16.80
N SER A 117 14.63 0.89 -16.98
CA SER A 117 13.91 0.67 -18.22
C SER A 117 12.43 0.65 -17.94
N SER A 118 11.65 1.14 -18.90
CA SER A 118 10.20 1.14 -18.81
C SER A 118 9.67 -0.29 -18.79
N THR A 119 9.32 -0.74 -17.60
CA THR A 119 8.85 -2.12 -17.38
C THR A 119 7.34 -2.16 -17.43
N VAL A 120 6.80 -2.64 -18.56
CA VAL A 120 5.39 -2.98 -18.73
C VAL A 120 5.26 -4.50 -18.63
N MET A 121 4.39 -4.97 -17.73
CA MET A 121 4.19 -6.40 -17.50
C MET A 121 2.83 -6.84 -18.03
N ASP A 122 2.77 -8.03 -18.62
CA ASP A 122 1.51 -8.67 -18.98
C ASP A 122 0.88 -9.38 -17.78
N MET A 123 -0.41 -9.18 -17.57
CA MET A 123 -1.19 -9.95 -16.61
C MET A 123 -1.37 -11.38 -17.12
N TYR A 124 -0.76 -12.33 -16.43
CA TYR A 124 -1.02 -13.75 -16.67
C TYR A 124 -2.44 -14.11 -16.24
N PHE A 125 -2.96 -15.21 -16.78
CA PHE A 125 -4.37 -15.58 -16.62
C PHE A 125 -4.86 -15.57 -15.15
N PRO A 126 -4.14 -16.11 -14.15
CA PRO A 126 -4.56 -16.01 -12.74
C PRO A 126 -4.68 -14.57 -12.23
N LEU A 127 -3.75 -13.70 -12.61
CA LEU A 127 -3.78 -12.29 -12.24
C LEU A 127 -4.94 -11.54 -12.94
N ARG A 128 -5.24 -11.87 -14.20
CA ARG A 128 -6.41 -11.32 -14.90
C ARG A 128 -7.72 -11.68 -14.21
N LEU A 129 -7.88 -12.92 -13.76
CA LEU A 129 -9.07 -13.35 -13.01
C LEU A 129 -9.19 -12.59 -11.68
N PHE A 130 -8.07 -12.48 -10.95
CA PHE A 130 -8.02 -11.72 -9.70
C PHE A 130 -8.44 -10.26 -9.88
N ILE A 131 -7.86 -9.57 -10.88
CA ILE A 131 -8.15 -8.15 -11.12
C ILE A 131 -9.61 -7.93 -11.55
N ASN A 132 -10.16 -8.80 -12.40
CA ASN A 132 -11.57 -8.69 -12.80
C ASN A 132 -12.53 -8.96 -11.63
N GLY A 133 -12.23 -9.97 -10.79
CA GLY A 133 -12.99 -10.20 -9.56
C GLY A 133 -12.92 -9.00 -8.62
N LEU A 134 -11.73 -8.41 -8.45
CA LEU A 134 -11.52 -7.22 -7.63
C LEU A 134 -12.30 -6.01 -8.16
N LYS A 135 -12.36 -5.80 -9.47
CA LYS A 135 -13.23 -4.77 -10.08
C LYS A 135 -14.68 -4.94 -9.65
N MET A 136 -15.22 -6.17 -9.70
CA MET A 136 -16.59 -6.44 -9.26
C MET A 136 -16.80 -6.10 -7.78
N TYR A 137 -15.85 -6.50 -6.92
CA TYR A 137 -15.93 -6.23 -5.48
C TYR A 137 -15.89 -4.73 -5.16
N LEU A 138 -14.99 -3.97 -5.82
CA LEU A 138 -14.88 -2.53 -5.61
C LEU A 138 -16.10 -1.77 -6.14
N ASN A 139 -16.67 -2.18 -7.27
CA ASN A 139 -17.91 -1.60 -7.82
C ASN A 139 -19.12 -1.81 -6.91
N ASN A 140 -19.14 -2.92 -6.16
CA ASN A 140 -20.17 -3.21 -5.15
C ASN A 140 -19.82 -2.66 -3.76
N GLU A 141 -18.80 -1.80 -3.66
CA GLU A 141 -18.34 -1.18 -2.41
C GLU A 141 -17.99 -2.21 -1.31
N LEU A 142 -17.46 -3.37 -1.69
CA LEU A 142 -16.96 -4.37 -0.74
C LEU A 142 -15.55 -3.96 -0.27
N LEU A 143 -15.52 -3.14 0.78
CA LEU A 143 -14.32 -2.41 1.24
C LEU A 143 -13.93 -2.74 2.69
N CYS A 144 -14.32 -3.91 3.21
CA CYS A 144 -13.87 -4.38 4.52
C CYS A 144 -12.33 -4.54 4.54
N ALA A 145 -11.65 -4.08 5.60
CA ALA A 145 -10.19 -4.16 5.66
C ALA A 145 -9.65 -5.59 5.62
N GLU A 146 -10.24 -6.52 6.36
CA GLU A 146 -9.78 -7.91 6.37
C GLU A 146 -9.88 -8.54 4.98
N PHE A 147 -10.98 -8.23 4.27
CA PHE A 147 -11.16 -8.64 2.89
C PHE A 147 -10.09 -8.03 1.97
N LEU A 148 -9.85 -6.72 2.06
CA LEU A 148 -8.85 -6.05 1.22
C LEU A 148 -7.42 -6.52 1.56
N GLN A 149 -7.13 -6.85 2.82
CA GLN A 149 -5.86 -7.45 3.25
C GLN A 149 -5.70 -8.88 2.71
N ALA A 150 -6.77 -9.68 2.70
CA ALA A 150 -6.77 -10.99 2.07
C ALA A 150 -6.50 -10.87 0.56
N LYS A 151 -7.14 -9.92 -0.13
CA LYS A 151 -6.91 -9.64 -1.56
C LYS A 151 -5.51 -9.14 -1.86
N GLN A 152 -4.95 -8.31 -0.97
CA GLN A 152 -3.55 -7.90 -1.03
C GLN A 152 -2.60 -9.10 -0.92
N THR A 153 -2.83 -9.99 0.05
CA THR A 153 -2.05 -11.23 0.22
C THR A 153 -2.11 -12.08 -1.04
N GLU A 154 -3.31 -12.29 -1.59
CA GLU A 154 -3.53 -13.03 -2.84
C GLU A 154 -2.74 -12.40 -4.00
N LEU A 155 -2.84 -11.09 -4.23
CA LEU A 155 -2.08 -10.39 -5.27
C LEU A 155 -0.58 -10.65 -5.16
N TYR A 156 -0.04 -10.62 -3.94
CA TYR A 156 1.37 -10.87 -3.73
C TYR A 156 1.78 -12.31 -4.05
N PHE A 157 0.94 -13.30 -3.74
CA PHE A 157 1.18 -14.68 -4.17
C PHE A 157 1.12 -14.79 -5.69
N LEU A 158 0.17 -14.14 -6.35
CA LEU A 158 0.07 -14.16 -7.82
C LEU A 158 1.33 -13.58 -8.48
N LEU A 159 1.80 -12.43 -8.01
CA LEU A 159 3.01 -11.81 -8.53
C LEU A 159 4.27 -12.65 -8.24
N ASN A 160 4.40 -13.18 -7.02
CA ASN A 160 5.60 -13.95 -6.65
C ASN A 160 5.61 -15.36 -7.24
N CYS A 161 4.48 -16.04 -7.38
CA CYS A 161 4.47 -17.43 -7.83
C CYS A 161 4.48 -17.54 -9.35
N TYR A 162 3.85 -16.61 -10.07
CA TYR A 162 3.67 -16.75 -11.51
C TYR A 162 4.66 -15.95 -12.36
N TYR A 163 5.36 -14.96 -11.81
CA TYR A 163 6.32 -14.17 -12.59
C TYR A 163 7.78 -14.55 -12.32
N PRO A 164 8.66 -14.51 -13.32
CA PRO A 164 10.09 -14.68 -13.12
C PRO A 164 10.67 -13.64 -12.15
N ILE A 165 11.64 -14.06 -11.34
CA ILE A 165 12.27 -13.18 -10.35
C ILE A 165 12.97 -11.97 -11.00
N LYS A 166 13.52 -12.13 -12.20
CA LYS A 166 14.19 -11.05 -12.94
C LYS A 166 13.19 -9.96 -13.33
N ASP A 167 12.02 -10.35 -13.82
CA ASP A 167 10.98 -9.42 -14.26
C ASP A 167 10.38 -8.68 -13.06
N ILE A 168 10.12 -9.40 -11.96
CA ILE A 168 9.66 -8.79 -10.70
C ILE A 168 10.72 -7.84 -10.12
N ALA A 169 12.00 -8.19 -10.20
CA ALA A 169 13.08 -7.32 -9.76
C ALA A 169 13.15 -6.03 -10.59
N ALA A 170 13.10 -6.13 -11.92
CA ALA A 170 13.05 -4.97 -12.81
C ALA A 170 11.80 -4.11 -12.57
N PHE A 171 10.65 -4.74 -12.37
CA PHE A 171 9.39 -4.06 -12.09
C PHE A 171 9.40 -3.27 -10.77
N TYR A 172 10.03 -3.80 -9.73
CA TYR A 172 10.19 -3.09 -8.45
C TYR A 172 11.43 -2.20 -8.36
N ALA A 173 12.35 -2.26 -9.33
CA ALA A 173 13.58 -1.47 -9.36
C ALA A 173 13.37 0.03 -9.10
N PRO A 174 12.32 0.68 -9.66
CA PRO A 174 12.10 2.09 -9.40
C PRO A 174 11.85 2.41 -7.92
N ILE A 175 11.25 1.50 -7.12
CA ILE A 175 11.06 1.72 -5.67
C ILE A 175 12.42 1.88 -4.98
N TYR A 176 13.42 1.11 -5.41
CA TYR A 176 14.76 1.17 -4.85
C TYR A 176 15.52 2.44 -5.26
N ARG A 177 15.20 3.06 -6.40
CA ARG A 177 15.74 4.39 -6.75
C ARG A 177 15.26 5.46 -5.76
N TYR A 178 13.98 5.44 -5.39
CA TYR A 178 13.43 6.33 -4.37
C TYR A 178 13.72 5.86 -2.93
N SER A 179 14.47 4.76 -2.75
CA SER A 179 14.92 4.33 -1.42
C SER A 179 15.79 5.36 -0.70
N LYS A 180 16.39 6.27 -1.46
CA LYS A 180 17.16 7.41 -0.95
C LYS A 180 16.28 8.61 -0.54
N THR A 181 14.97 8.57 -0.80
CA THR A 181 14.08 9.68 -0.42
C THR A 181 13.81 9.70 1.06
N PHE A 182 13.59 10.90 1.58
CA PHE A 182 13.13 11.12 2.96
C PHE A 182 11.86 10.31 3.28
N ARG A 183 10.91 10.23 2.33
CA ARG A 183 9.67 9.46 2.50
C ARG A 183 9.94 7.97 2.70
N TYR A 184 10.80 7.38 1.87
CA TYR A 184 11.19 5.98 2.03
C TYR A 184 11.94 5.74 3.33
N PHE A 185 12.91 6.62 3.66
CA PHE A 185 13.61 6.58 4.94
C PHE A 185 12.63 6.53 6.13
N VAL A 186 11.62 7.41 6.13
CA VAL A 186 10.58 7.43 7.16
C VAL A 186 9.82 6.11 7.18
N MET A 187 9.34 5.63 6.02
CA MET A 187 8.56 4.39 5.97
C MET A 187 9.33 3.14 6.39
N GLN A 188 10.65 3.10 6.24
CA GLN A 188 11.47 1.96 6.67
C GLN A 188 11.83 1.98 8.16
N ASN A 189 11.75 3.15 8.81
CA ASN A 189 12.31 3.34 10.14
C ASN A 189 11.29 3.84 11.18
N TYR A 190 10.06 4.15 10.80
CA TYR A 190 9.08 4.71 11.74
C TYR A 190 8.74 3.79 12.91
N LEU A 191 8.76 2.46 12.73
CA LEU A 191 8.57 1.50 13.83
C LEU A 191 9.80 1.40 14.75
N LYS A 192 10.97 1.82 14.30
CA LYS A 192 12.22 1.79 15.06
C LYS A 192 12.43 3.05 15.89
N ALA A 193 11.83 4.16 15.47
CA ALA A 193 11.94 5.44 16.15
C ALA A 193 10.95 5.55 17.32
N LYS A 194 11.45 5.94 18.50
CA LYS A 194 10.61 6.11 19.70
C LYS A 194 9.97 7.50 19.76
N ASP A 195 10.67 8.48 19.21
CA ASP A 195 10.30 9.90 19.20
C ASP A 195 10.86 10.58 17.94
N VAL A 196 10.56 11.86 17.76
CA VAL A 196 10.95 12.62 16.56
C VAL A 196 12.47 12.82 16.51
N GLU A 197 13.11 12.95 17.66
CA GLU A 197 14.54 13.17 17.83
C GLU A 197 15.35 11.94 17.41
N THR A 198 14.99 10.75 17.92
CA THR A 198 15.56 9.47 17.50
C THR A 198 15.28 9.19 16.03
N PHE A 199 14.11 9.58 15.52
CA PHE A 199 13.82 9.45 14.10
C PHE A 199 14.73 10.32 13.23
N ALA A 200 14.95 11.57 13.63
CA ALA A 200 15.87 12.47 12.94
C ALA A 200 17.30 11.89 12.92
N GLN A 201 17.75 11.38 14.07
CA GLN A 201 19.07 10.75 14.22
C GLN A 201 19.24 9.52 13.32
N LEU A 202 18.23 8.66 13.19
CA LEU A 202 18.26 7.49 12.30
C LEU A 202 18.55 7.87 10.84
N GLY A 203 18.19 9.08 10.43
CA GLY A 203 18.41 9.59 9.07
C GLY A 203 19.60 10.53 8.94
N GLY A 204 20.37 10.74 10.01
CA GLY A 204 21.48 11.70 10.05
C GLY A 204 21.02 13.17 9.95
N TYR A 205 19.78 13.48 10.32
CA TYR A 205 19.22 14.83 10.29
C TYR A 205 19.27 15.48 11.66
N SER A 206 19.43 16.81 11.69
CA SER A 206 19.05 17.58 12.89
C SER A 206 17.53 17.59 13.05
N THR A 207 17.03 17.63 14.28
CA THR A 207 15.59 17.63 14.58
C THR A 207 14.81 18.73 13.84
N PRO A 208 15.31 19.98 13.73
CA PRO A 208 14.61 21.02 12.97
C PRO A 208 14.51 20.71 11.47
N THR A 209 15.60 20.22 10.86
CA THR A 209 15.63 19.82 9.45
C THR A 209 14.69 18.65 9.20
N PHE A 210 14.69 17.66 10.08
CA PHE A 210 13.79 16.52 10.01
C PHE A 210 12.33 16.96 10.06
N ARG A 211 11.93 17.79 11.04
CA ARG A 211 10.55 18.29 11.17
C ARG A 211 10.09 19.06 9.92
N ARG A 212 10.98 19.88 9.33
CA ARG A 212 10.71 20.61 8.08
C ARG A 212 10.48 19.64 6.93
N LEU A 213 11.43 18.74 6.66
CA LEU A 213 11.33 17.73 5.61
C LEU A 213 10.09 16.84 5.79
N PHE A 214 9.74 16.52 7.04
CA PHE A 214 8.56 15.73 7.37
C PHE A 214 7.28 16.44 7.01
N LYS A 215 7.12 17.70 7.42
CA LYS A 215 5.93 18.50 7.09
C LYS A 215 5.81 18.70 5.57
N GLU A 216 6.92 18.94 4.87
CA GLU A 216 6.94 19.05 3.41
C GLU A 216 6.56 17.73 2.71
N THR A 217 6.93 16.58 3.30
CA THR A 217 6.73 15.25 2.69
C THR A 217 5.37 14.62 3.00
N PHE A 218 4.84 14.86 4.21
CA PHE A 218 3.64 14.20 4.73
C PHE A 218 2.47 15.16 4.99
N GLY A 219 2.68 16.47 4.88
CA GLY A 219 1.65 17.48 5.09
C GLY A 219 1.25 17.71 6.56
N GLU A 220 1.80 16.92 7.50
CA GLU A 220 1.52 17.01 8.93
C GLU A 220 2.81 16.93 9.78
N PRO A 221 2.81 17.41 11.04
CA PRO A 221 3.95 17.30 11.94
C PRO A 221 4.34 15.84 12.24
N ALA A 222 5.64 15.56 12.29
CA ALA A 222 6.19 14.22 12.51
C ALA A 222 5.61 13.50 13.74
N TYR A 223 5.49 14.19 14.88
CA TYR A 223 4.93 13.61 16.10
C TYR A 223 3.48 13.12 15.91
N GLN A 224 2.63 13.95 15.31
CA GLN A 224 1.22 13.60 15.07
C GLN A 224 1.11 12.41 14.11
N TRP A 225 1.92 12.43 13.04
CA TRP A 225 1.97 11.33 12.09
C TRP A 225 2.40 10.00 12.74
N MET A 226 3.47 10.04 13.56
CA MET A 226 3.98 8.85 14.25
C MET A 226 2.94 8.24 15.19
N VAL A 227 2.27 9.07 16.01
CA VAL A 227 1.22 8.61 16.91
C VAL A 227 0.06 7.99 16.13
N LYS A 228 -0.39 8.66 15.06
CA LYS A 228 -1.48 8.16 14.21
C LYS A 228 -1.13 6.83 13.54
N LYS A 229 0.07 6.71 12.98
CA LYS A 229 0.53 5.48 12.32
C LYS A 229 0.66 4.34 13.32
N LYS A 230 1.29 4.59 14.47
CA LYS A 230 1.41 3.63 15.58
C LYS A 230 0.04 3.15 16.07
N SER A 231 -0.93 4.05 16.21
CA SER A 231 -2.31 3.69 16.59
C SER A 231 -2.97 2.78 15.54
N GLN A 232 -2.81 3.07 14.24
CA GLN A 232 -3.36 2.23 13.17
C GLN A 232 -2.77 0.82 13.19
N ASP A 233 -1.46 0.69 13.34
CA ASP A 233 -0.79 -0.61 13.33
C ASP A 233 -1.11 -1.44 14.59
N ILE A 234 -1.19 -0.81 15.77
CA ILE A 234 -1.63 -1.47 17.00
C ILE A 234 -3.05 -2.00 16.85
N TYR A 235 -3.95 -1.18 16.30
CA TYR A 235 -5.34 -1.58 16.10
C TYR A 235 -5.44 -2.78 15.15
N ALA A 236 -4.71 -2.74 14.03
CA ALA A 236 -4.63 -3.85 13.09
C ALA A 236 -4.12 -5.13 13.78
N ASP A 237 -3.01 -5.07 14.51
CA ASP A 237 -2.48 -6.24 15.24
C ASP A 237 -3.48 -6.80 16.27
N LEU A 238 -4.21 -5.92 16.97
CA LEU A 238 -5.19 -6.35 17.97
C LEU A 238 -6.37 -7.09 17.34
N THR A 239 -6.77 -6.71 16.12
CA THR A 239 -8.02 -7.15 15.51
C THR A 239 -7.83 -8.24 14.46
N THR A 240 -6.75 -8.19 13.68
CA THR A 240 -6.52 -9.10 12.54
C THR A 240 -5.50 -10.21 12.81
N THR A 241 -4.81 -10.18 13.96
CA THR A 241 -3.77 -11.16 14.29
C THR A 241 -4.06 -11.91 15.60
N GLN A 242 -3.47 -13.10 15.73
CA GLN A 242 -3.51 -13.89 16.98
C GLN A 242 -2.32 -13.62 17.90
N ILE A 243 -1.46 -12.64 17.57
CA ILE A 243 -0.29 -12.26 18.38
C ILE A 243 -0.77 -11.85 19.78
N SER A 244 -0.10 -12.28 20.86
CA SER A 244 -0.56 -11.97 22.21
C SER A 244 -0.52 -10.46 22.51
N ILE A 245 -1.38 -9.98 23.42
CA ILE A 245 -1.41 -8.56 23.82
C ILE A 245 -0.04 -8.12 24.37
N SER A 246 0.67 -9.04 25.04
CA SER A 246 2.03 -8.82 25.56
C SER A 246 3.03 -8.61 24.43
N GLU A 247 3.02 -9.48 23.41
CA GLU A 247 3.90 -9.33 22.24
C GLU A 247 3.60 -8.03 21.48
N ILE A 248 2.32 -7.65 21.31
CA ILE A 248 1.94 -6.38 20.68
C ILE A 248 2.47 -5.19 21.49
N CYS A 249 2.31 -5.21 22.81
CA CYS A 249 2.83 -4.18 23.72
C CYS A 249 4.32 -3.94 23.50
N TYR A 250 5.13 -5.01 23.52
CA TYR A 250 6.58 -4.88 23.36
C TYR A 250 7.00 -4.61 21.92
N LYS A 251 6.29 -5.15 20.92
CA LYS A 251 6.51 -4.85 19.48
C LYS A 251 6.45 -3.36 19.19
N PHE A 252 5.52 -2.64 19.82
CA PHE A 252 5.36 -1.19 19.66
C PHE A 252 6.15 -0.36 20.69
N GLY A 253 7.10 -0.97 21.40
CA GLY A 253 8.04 -0.28 22.28
C GLY A 253 7.43 0.27 23.57
N PHE A 254 6.32 -0.30 24.05
CA PHE A 254 5.80 0.04 25.38
C PHE A 254 6.57 -0.74 26.45
N GLU A 255 6.95 -0.05 27.54
CA GLU A 255 7.73 -0.63 28.63
C GLU A 255 6.89 -1.53 29.55
N SER A 256 5.57 -1.31 29.58
CA SER A 256 4.65 -2.10 30.40
C SER A 256 3.27 -2.22 29.76
N LEU A 257 2.57 -3.31 30.10
CA LEU A 257 1.17 -3.54 29.75
C LEU A 257 0.25 -2.42 30.27
N SER A 258 0.61 -1.78 31.39
CA SER A 258 -0.14 -0.66 31.95
C SER A 258 -0.08 0.55 31.00
N ASN A 259 1.12 0.94 30.58
CA ASN A 259 1.32 2.06 29.64
C ASN A 259 0.61 1.79 28.30
N PHE A 260 0.70 0.55 27.81
CA PHE A 260 -0.01 0.14 26.60
C PHE A 260 -1.54 0.22 26.76
N SER A 261 -2.07 -0.20 27.91
CA SER A 261 -3.49 -0.14 28.20
C SER A 261 -4.01 1.30 28.34
N HIS A 262 -3.22 2.20 28.92
CA HIS A 262 -3.53 3.63 28.97
C HIS A 262 -3.53 4.25 27.57
N PHE A 263 -2.54 3.93 26.74
CA PHE A 263 -2.49 4.37 25.35
C PHE A 263 -3.73 3.92 24.56
N CYS A 264 -4.14 2.65 24.70
CA CYS A 264 -5.32 2.14 24.00
C CYS A 264 -6.61 2.83 24.45
N ARG A 265 -6.77 3.08 25.75
CA ARG A 265 -7.93 3.84 26.26
C ARG A 265 -7.94 5.27 25.73
N ALA A 266 -6.79 5.93 25.68
CA ALA A 266 -6.68 7.30 25.19
C ALA A 266 -6.95 7.43 23.67
N ASN A 267 -6.49 6.47 22.87
CA ASN A 267 -6.57 6.54 21.41
C ASN A 267 -7.81 5.84 20.81
N PHE A 268 -8.33 4.81 21.48
CA PHE A 268 -9.44 3.98 20.98
C PHE A 268 -10.65 3.96 21.90
N GLY A 269 -10.58 4.58 23.08
CA GLY A 269 -11.64 4.56 24.10
C GLY A 269 -11.77 3.22 24.84
N LYS A 270 -10.98 2.20 24.51
CA LYS A 270 -11.14 0.83 25.01
C LYS A 270 -9.82 0.19 25.43
N SER A 271 -9.89 -0.85 26.27
CA SER A 271 -8.71 -1.64 26.64
C SER A 271 -8.27 -2.56 25.49
N PRO A 272 -6.99 -2.96 25.41
CA PRO A 272 -6.52 -3.87 24.36
C PRO A 272 -7.32 -5.19 24.28
N ARG A 273 -7.71 -5.72 25.45
CA ARG A 273 -8.50 -6.95 25.54
C ARG A 273 -9.92 -6.75 25.03
N ALA A 274 -10.55 -5.62 25.37
CA ALA A 274 -11.88 -5.30 24.88
C ALA A 274 -11.91 -5.16 23.35
N ILE A 275 -10.92 -4.47 22.77
CA ILE A 275 -10.79 -4.31 21.30
C ILE A 275 -10.73 -5.68 20.60
N ARG A 276 -9.96 -6.62 21.17
CA ARG A 276 -9.81 -7.97 20.60
C ARG A 276 -11.03 -8.87 20.82
N THR A 277 -11.73 -8.75 21.95
CA THR A 277 -12.94 -9.53 22.18
C THR A 277 -14.05 -9.09 21.23
N GLU A 278 -14.23 -7.77 21.05
CA GLU A 278 -15.20 -7.24 20.09
C GLU A 278 -14.89 -7.66 18.65
N SER A 279 -13.62 -7.76 18.26
CA SER A 279 -13.28 -8.26 16.92
C SER A 279 -13.55 -9.76 16.76
N LYS A 280 -13.61 -10.55 17.84
CA LYS A 280 -13.93 -11.99 17.81
C LYS A 280 -15.42 -12.30 17.93
N GLU A 281 -16.19 -11.43 18.59
CA GLU A 281 -17.65 -11.56 18.71
C GLU A 281 -18.41 -11.14 17.44
N ASN A 282 -17.74 -10.43 16.53
CA ASN A 282 -18.26 -10.04 15.22
C ASN A 282 -17.82 -10.99 14.07
N VAL A 283 -17.31 -12.18 14.40
CA VAL A 283 -16.98 -13.29 13.48
C VAL A 283 -18.02 -14.39 13.66
#